data_AF-R6MNN3-F1
#
_entry.id   AF-R6MNN3-F1
#
_cell.length_a   1.000
_cell.length_b   1.000
_cell.length_c   1.000
_cell.angle_alpha   90.00
_cell.angle_beta   90.00
_cell.angle_gamma   90.00
#
_symmetry.space_group_name_H-M   'P 1'
#
loop_
_entity.id
_entity.type
_entity.pdbx_description
1 polymer ?
#
loop_
_entity_poly.entity_id
_entity_poly.type
_entity_poly.pdbx_seq_one_letter_code
_entity_poly.pdbx_strand_id
1 'polypeptide(L)'
;MNRRIFAGIVLFALLCAMLTGCGGREKVDLNGAASLADLRGATLGAQTGTFHLQALEQVESVTKKDYADFTDLLNALRSGAIDGYVAEEPTALEVCGKDDTLTYLPFRNNENGFTATDEETGIAAAFRTGSDMTAQVNAILADIPQQTRQELMAQIVAMSADPDTERSEAPVLDASGSTENGVFRIAMECAYAPFNWTQTTQANGAVPIQGQDGMYANGYDVQVAKYVAAQLGMALEVYAYPWDSLIPAVQSGAVDAVMAGMSPTAERALQVDFTDCYYNSNLVIIIRK
;
A
#
# COMPACT_ATOMS: atom_id res chain seq x y z
N MET A 1 -43.54 73.06 -7.49
CA MET A 1 -43.62 72.50 -6.13
C MET A 1 -44.12 71.07 -6.22
N ASN A 2 -43.25 70.08 -5.95
CA ASN A 2 -43.55 68.65 -5.66
C ASN A 2 -44.31 67.83 -6.74
N ARG A 3 -44.10 66.54 -6.99
CA ARG A 3 -43.23 65.44 -6.51
C ARG A 3 -43.57 64.23 -7.41
N ARG A 4 -42.55 63.45 -7.82
CA ARG A 4 -42.56 61.97 -8.03
C ARG A 4 -43.41 61.46 -9.23
N ILE A 5 -42.97 60.49 -10.03
CA ILE A 5 -42.90 59.04 -9.72
C ILE A 5 -41.99 58.32 -10.74
N PHE A 6 -41.39 57.24 -10.25
CA PHE A 6 -40.46 56.26 -10.82
C PHE A 6 -41.01 55.35 -11.95
N ALA A 7 -40.05 54.76 -12.69
CA ALA A 7 -39.97 53.37 -13.20
C ALA A 7 -40.51 52.98 -14.59
N GLY A 8 -39.69 52.15 -15.28
CA GLY A 8 -39.96 51.41 -16.52
C GLY A 8 -38.93 51.80 -17.60
N ILE A 9 -37.94 50.99 -17.98
CA ILE A 9 -38.11 49.68 -18.62
C ILE A 9 -36.84 48.83 -18.40
N VAL A 10 -37.09 47.58 -18.03
CA VAL A 10 -36.18 46.45 -17.92
C VAL A 10 -35.70 46.04 -19.31
N LEU A 11 -34.38 45.97 -19.53
CA LEU A 11 -33.81 45.20 -20.64
C LEU A 11 -33.17 43.94 -20.06
N PHE A 12 -33.90 42.84 -20.21
CA PHE A 12 -33.53 41.48 -19.84
C PHE A 12 -33.09 40.78 -21.13
N ALA A 13 -31.93 40.09 -21.10
CA ALA A 13 -31.39 39.09 -22.06
C ALA A 13 -29.91 39.42 -22.39
N LEU A 14 -28.93 38.53 -22.30
CA LEU A 14 -28.88 37.09 -22.08
C LEU A 14 -27.78 36.79 -21.06
N LEU A 15 -28.14 36.19 -19.94
CA LEU A 15 -27.18 35.41 -19.15
C LEU A 15 -27.19 34.00 -19.78
N CYS A 16 -26.24 33.71 -20.67
CA CYS A 16 -25.96 32.33 -21.05
C CYS A 16 -25.44 31.64 -19.80
N ALA A 17 -26.34 30.94 -19.11
CA ALA A 17 -25.99 29.99 -18.07
C ALA A 17 -25.11 28.92 -18.72
N MET A 18 -23.79 28.98 -18.47
CA MET A 18 -22.95 27.79 -18.54
C MET A 18 -23.41 26.89 -17.39
N LEU A 19 -24.45 26.11 -17.66
CA LEU A 19 -24.71 24.87 -16.96
C LEU A 19 -23.54 23.96 -17.33
N THR A 20 -22.41 24.10 -16.64
CA THR A 20 -21.44 23.02 -16.52
C THR A 20 -22.21 21.88 -15.89
N GLY A 21 -22.73 21.00 -16.74
CA GLY A 21 -23.35 19.77 -16.31
C GLY A 21 -22.41 19.07 -15.34
N CYS A 22 -22.99 18.38 -14.37
CA CYS A 22 -22.32 17.36 -13.58
C CYS A 22 -21.91 16.20 -14.52
N GLY A 23 -21.04 16.48 -15.51
CA GLY A 23 -20.49 15.51 -16.42
C GLY A 23 -19.41 14.77 -15.66
N GLY A 24 -19.64 13.49 -15.40
CA GLY A 24 -18.56 12.61 -14.95
C GLY A 24 -17.38 12.73 -15.92
N ARG A 25 -16.15 12.55 -15.40
CA ARG A 25 -14.96 12.55 -16.24
C ARG A 25 -15.08 11.53 -17.36
N GLU A 26 -14.51 11.82 -18.51
CA GLU A 26 -14.30 10.83 -19.56
C GLU A 26 -13.34 9.76 -19.03
N LYS A 27 -13.78 8.50 -19.06
CA LYS A 27 -13.02 7.34 -18.58
C LYS A 27 -12.21 6.79 -19.75
N VAL A 28 -10.98 6.39 -19.48
CA VAL A 28 -10.11 5.74 -20.46
C VAL A 28 -10.19 4.24 -20.24
N ASP A 29 -10.53 3.48 -21.29
CA ASP A 29 -10.45 2.02 -21.26
C ASP A 29 -8.99 1.59 -21.40
N LEU A 30 -8.48 0.92 -20.37
CA LEU A 30 -7.10 0.46 -20.29
C LEU A 30 -6.95 -1.04 -20.59
N ASN A 31 -8.04 -1.74 -20.89
CA ASN A 31 -7.99 -3.17 -21.16
C ASN A 31 -7.03 -3.48 -22.33
N GLY A 32 -6.08 -4.37 -22.09
CA GLY A 32 -5.10 -4.79 -23.09
C GLY A 32 -3.93 -3.83 -23.31
N ALA A 33 -3.80 -2.75 -22.52
CA ALA A 33 -2.61 -1.91 -22.52
C ALA A 33 -1.36 -2.76 -22.22
N ALA A 34 -0.34 -2.65 -23.07
CA ALA A 34 0.85 -3.51 -23.02
C ALA A 34 2.13 -2.76 -22.60
N SER A 35 2.06 -1.43 -22.56
CA SER A 35 3.15 -0.53 -22.20
C SER A 35 2.65 0.74 -21.51
N LEU A 36 3.53 1.49 -20.86
CA LEU A 36 3.20 2.80 -20.26
C LEU A 36 2.66 3.81 -21.31
N ALA A 37 3.09 3.70 -22.57
CA ALA A 37 2.62 4.57 -23.64
C ALA A 37 1.14 4.37 -24.00
N ASP A 38 0.56 3.21 -23.66
CA ASP A 38 -0.86 2.90 -23.89
C ASP A 38 -1.77 3.55 -22.83
N LEU A 39 -1.19 4.12 -21.78
CA LEU A 39 -1.91 4.74 -20.67
C LEU A 39 -2.22 6.23 -20.90
N ARG A 40 -1.80 6.80 -22.03
CA ARG A 40 -1.96 8.24 -22.33
C ARG A 40 -3.42 8.69 -22.19
N GLY A 41 -3.62 9.81 -21.51
CA GLY A 41 -4.93 10.39 -21.25
C GLY A 41 -5.65 9.82 -20.02
N ALA A 42 -5.16 8.71 -19.45
CA ALA A 42 -5.77 8.10 -18.28
C ALA A 42 -5.64 8.98 -17.03
N THR A 43 -6.57 8.80 -16.10
CA THR A 43 -6.44 9.28 -14.72
C THR A 43 -5.89 8.15 -13.85
N LEU A 44 -4.66 8.26 -13.36
CA LEU A 44 -3.99 7.21 -12.59
C LEU A 44 -3.77 7.62 -11.13
N GLY A 45 -3.99 6.68 -10.21
CA GLY A 45 -3.81 6.84 -8.78
C GLY A 45 -2.50 6.21 -8.25
N ALA A 46 -1.96 6.77 -7.18
CA ALA A 46 -0.95 6.12 -6.33
C ALA A 46 -1.01 6.68 -4.90
N GLN A 47 -0.39 5.99 -3.94
CA GLN A 47 -0.39 6.45 -2.55
C GLN A 47 0.57 7.63 -2.35
N THR A 48 0.14 8.66 -1.63
CA THR A 48 0.94 9.85 -1.32
C THR A 48 2.25 9.48 -0.61
N GLY A 49 3.37 10.07 -1.05
CA GLY A 49 4.67 9.87 -0.39
C GLY A 49 5.31 8.51 -0.65
N THR A 50 4.92 7.80 -1.72
CA THR A 50 5.48 6.51 -2.13
C THR A 50 6.18 6.56 -3.49
N PHE A 51 7.02 5.57 -3.77
CA PHE A 51 7.61 5.40 -5.10
C PHE A 51 6.54 5.13 -6.16
N HIS A 52 5.40 4.52 -5.83
CA HIS A 52 4.26 4.38 -6.75
C HIS A 52 3.85 5.71 -7.39
N LEU A 53 3.80 6.79 -6.59
CA LEU A 53 3.46 8.12 -7.08
C LEU A 53 4.57 8.72 -7.95
N GLN A 54 5.84 8.48 -7.58
CA GLN A 54 7.00 8.90 -8.38
C GLN A 54 7.07 8.13 -9.71
N ALA A 55 6.72 6.85 -9.71
CA ALA A 55 6.70 6.00 -10.90
C ALA A 55 5.70 6.51 -11.95
N LEU A 56 4.61 7.16 -11.54
CA LEU A 56 3.68 7.84 -12.45
C LEU A 56 4.29 9.03 -13.22
N GLU A 57 5.46 9.54 -12.83
CA GLU A 57 6.24 10.50 -13.64
C GLU A 57 6.75 9.89 -14.95
N GLN A 58 6.84 8.57 -15.04
CA GLN A 58 7.29 7.87 -16.24
C GLN A 58 6.20 7.71 -17.29
N VAL A 59 4.94 8.03 -16.94
CA VAL A 59 3.79 7.89 -17.83
C VAL A 59 3.44 9.23 -18.44
N GLU A 60 3.57 9.35 -19.76
CA GLU A 60 3.28 10.60 -20.44
C GLU A 60 1.78 10.89 -20.51
N SER A 61 1.43 12.18 -20.35
CA SER A 61 0.09 12.69 -20.61
C SER A 61 -1.03 12.03 -19.79
N VAL A 62 -0.75 11.61 -18.54
CA VAL A 62 -1.77 11.14 -17.58
C VAL A 62 -2.16 12.22 -16.59
N THR A 63 -3.39 12.16 -16.09
CA THR A 63 -3.81 12.92 -14.90
C THR A 63 -3.49 12.09 -13.67
N LYS A 64 -2.60 12.59 -12.80
CA LYS A 64 -2.21 11.88 -11.58
C LYS A 64 -3.10 12.28 -10.42
N LYS A 65 -3.42 11.32 -9.57
CA LYS A 65 -4.09 11.54 -8.29
C LYS A 65 -3.34 10.80 -7.21
N ASP A 66 -3.21 11.44 -6.07
CA ASP A 66 -2.67 10.83 -4.88
C ASP A 66 -3.78 10.58 -3.86
N TYR A 67 -3.59 9.53 -3.08
CA TYR A 67 -4.54 9.06 -2.06
C TYR A 67 -3.77 8.67 -0.81
N ALA A 68 -4.43 8.74 0.36
CA ALA A 68 -3.77 8.50 1.64
C ALA A 68 -3.30 7.04 1.80
N ASP A 69 -4.12 6.09 1.34
CA ASP A 69 -3.86 4.66 1.46
C ASP A 69 -4.41 3.85 0.27
N PHE A 70 -4.13 2.55 0.26
CA PHE A 70 -4.59 1.61 -0.77
C PHE A 70 -6.08 1.32 -0.74
N THR A 71 -6.74 1.49 0.42
CA THR A 71 -8.20 1.35 0.53
C THR A 71 -8.89 2.48 -0.23
N ASP A 72 -8.41 3.71 -0.09
CA ASP A 72 -8.88 4.88 -0.83
C ASP A 72 -8.62 4.77 -2.33
N LEU A 73 -7.46 4.23 -2.74
CA LEU A 73 -7.16 3.94 -4.15
C LEU A 73 -8.16 2.96 -4.77
N LEU A 74 -8.43 1.85 -4.07
CA LEU A 74 -9.39 0.84 -4.52
C LEU A 74 -10.81 1.41 -4.62
N ASN A 75 -11.23 2.21 -3.64
CA ASN A 75 -12.53 2.88 -3.66
C ASN A 75 -12.63 3.92 -4.79
N ALA A 76 -11.55 4.67 -5.06
CA ALA A 76 -11.46 5.58 -6.18
C ALA A 76 -11.56 4.85 -7.53
N LEU A 77 -10.93 3.68 -7.65
CA LEU A 77 -11.05 2.84 -8.83
C LEU A 77 -12.48 2.34 -9.01
N ARG A 78 -13.10 1.77 -7.97
CA ARG A 78 -14.47 1.24 -8.02
C ARG A 78 -15.51 2.31 -8.37
N SER A 79 -15.37 3.51 -7.81
CA SER A 79 -16.27 4.64 -8.09
C SER A 79 -16.08 5.25 -9.48
N GLY A 80 -14.98 4.92 -10.17
CA GLY A 80 -14.64 5.53 -11.46
C GLY A 80 -13.89 6.85 -11.35
N ALA A 81 -13.46 7.26 -10.15
CA ALA A 81 -12.68 8.49 -9.94
C ALA A 81 -11.28 8.43 -10.58
N ILE A 82 -10.74 7.22 -10.77
CA ILE A 82 -9.51 6.91 -11.53
C ILE A 82 -9.75 5.75 -12.51
N ASP A 83 -8.91 5.63 -13.54
CA ASP A 83 -8.92 4.55 -14.53
C ASP A 83 -8.09 3.35 -14.08
N GLY A 84 -7.03 3.61 -13.31
CA GLY A 84 -6.21 2.60 -12.67
C GLY A 84 -5.37 3.18 -11.55
N TYR A 85 -4.74 2.33 -10.75
CA TYR A 85 -3.71 2.76 -9.80
C TYR A 85 -2.50 1.83 -9.80
N VAL A 86 -1.34 2.41 -9.48
CA VAL A 86 -0.09 1.66 -9.40
C VAL A 86 -0.05 0.88 -8.09
N ALA A 87 0.35 -0.38 -8.16
CA ALA A 87 0.50 -1.28 -7.02
C ALA A 87 1.57 -2.34 -7.33
N GLU A 88 1.94 -3.15 -6.35
CA GLU A 88 2.72 -4.37 -6.57
C GLU A 88 1.85 -5.50 -7.14
N GLU A 89 2.48 -6.44 -7.83
CA GLU A 89 1.82 -7.62 -8.39
C GLU A 89 1.05 -8.45 -7.33
N PRO A 90 1.55 -8.72 -6.11
CA PRO A 90 0.77 -9.39 -5.08
C PRO A 90 -0.48 -8.64 -4.64
N THR A 91 -0.41 -7.31 -4.55
CA THR A 91 -1.56 -6.43 -4.28
C THR A 91 -2.60 -6.59 -5.38
N ALA A 92 -2.17 -6.65 -6.64
CA ALA A 92 -3.09 -6.89 -7.76
C ALA A 92 -3.71 -8.29 -7.76
N LEU A 93 -2.93 -9.32 -7.45
CA LEU A 93 -3.44 -10.69 -7.32
C LEU A 93 -4.48 -10.80 -6.21
N GLU A 94 -4.24 -10.14 -5.08
CA GLU A 94 -5.18 -10.07 -3.96
C GLU A 94 -6.49 -9.39 -4.36
N VAL A 95 -6.39 -8.17 -4.89
CA VAL A 95 -7.56 -7.34 -5.20
C VAL A 95 -8.40 -7.97 -6.30
N CYS A 96 -7.76 -8.41 -7.38
CA CYS A 96 -8.45 -9.01 -8.53
C CYS A 96 -8.97 -10.43 -8.21
N GLY A 97 -8.37 -11.13 -7.25
CA GLY A 97 -8.87 -12.41 -6.75
C GLY A 97 -10.17 -12.29 -5.97
N LYS A 98 -10.45 -11.12 -5.38
CA LYS A 98 -11.66 -10.82 -4.59
C LYS A 98 -12.76 -10.11 -5.37
N ASP A 99 -12.42 -9.48 -6.48
CA ASP A 99 -13.32 -8.63 -7.25
C ASP A 99 -13.20 -8.95 -8.75
N ASP A 100 -14.15 -9.72 -9.26
CA ASP A 100 -14.15 -10.19 -10.64
C ASP A 100 -14.40 -9.07 -11.68
N THR A 101 -14.74 -7.85 -11.23
CA THR A 101 -14.86 -6.66 -12.08
C THR A 101 -13.52 -5.95 -12.29
N LEU A 102 -12.48 -6.35 -11.55
CA LEU A 102 -11.14 -5.79 -11.63
C LEU A 102 -10.16 -6.74 -12.31
N THR A 103 -9.14 -6.15 -12.94
CA THR A 103 -7.99 -6.86 -13.49
C THR A 103 -6.76 -5.98 -13.32
N TYR A 104 -5.58 -6.47 -13.69
CA TYR A 104 -4.38 -5.66 -13.71
C TYR A 104 -3.63 -5.78 -15.03
N LEU A 105 -2.84 -4.76 -15.34
CA LEU A 105 -1.88 -4.73 -16.43
C LEU A 105 -0.58 -5.38 -15.92
N PRO A 106 -0.17 -6.55 -16.43
CA PRO A 106 0.96 -7.34 -15.90
C PRO A 106 2.29 -6.77 -16.40
N PHE A 107 2.56 -5.52 -16.04
CA PHE A 107 3.82 -4.86 -16.32
C PHE A 107 4.97 -5.49 -15.56
N ARG A 108 6.13 -5.55 -16.21
CA ARG A 108 7.39 -6.02 -15.65
C ARG A 108 8.36 -4.84 -15.60
N ASN A 109 8.98 -4.64 -14.43
CA ASN A 109 9.90 -3.54 -14.23
C ASN A 109 11.08 -3.66 -15.22
N ASN A 110 11.52 -2.54 -15.77
CA ASN A 110 12.63 -2.44 -16.72
C ASN A 110 12.46 -3.25 -18.03
N GLU A 111 11.25 -3.74 -18.32
CA GLU A 111 10.92 -4.44 -19.56
C GLU A 111 9.83 -3.66 -20.32
N ASN A 112 8.56 -3.83 -19.96
CA ASN A 112 7.41 -3.17 -20.57
C ASN A 112 6.66 -2.21 -19.61
N GLY A 113 7.05 -2.21 -18.34
CA GLY A 113 6.47 -1.40 -17.27
C GLY A 113 7.31 -0.21 -16.86
N PHE A 114 7.34 0.02 -15.55
CA PHE A 114 8.12 1.08 -14.91
C PHE A 114 9.61 0.75 -14.90
N THR A 115 10.44 1.76 -15.11
CA THR A 115 11.86 1.70 -14.76
C THR A 115 11.98 1.84 -13.25
N ALA A 116 12.64 0.90 -12.60
CA ALA A 116 12.80 0.94 -11.14
C ALA A 116 14.00 0.10 -10.69
N THR A 117 14.63 0.51 -9.59
CA THR A 117 15.61 -0.32 -8.88
C THR A 117 14.93 -1.29 -7.92
N ASP A 118 15.71 -2.25 -7.40
CA ASP A 118 15.24 -3.17 -6.38
C ASP A 118 14.89 -2.43 -5.08
N GLU A 119 15.58 -1.34 -4.73
CA GLU A 119 15.28 -0.51 -3.56
C GLU A 119 14.03 0.34 -3.71
N GLU A 120 13.66 0.70 -4.94
CA GLU A 120 12.45 1.48 -5.24
C GLU A 120 11.18 0.63 -5.22
N THR A 121 11.30 -0.69 -5.44
CA THR A 121 10.18 -1.65 -5.54
C THR A 121 10.28 -2.81 -4.58
N GLY A 122 11.30 -2.78 -3.73
CA GLY A 122 11.50 -3.69 -2.62
C GLY A 122 10.77 -3.25 -1.38
N ILE A 123 10.76 -4.13 -0.40
CA ILE A 123 10.17 -3.91 0.92
C ILE A 123 11.22 -4.28 1.96
N ALA A 124 11.51 -3.34 2.85
CA ALA A 124 12.50 -3.47 3.91
C ALA A 124 11.93 -3.02 5.25
N ALA A 125 12.52 -3.50 6.34
CA ALA A 125 12.22 -3.00 7.68
C ALA A 125 13.05 -1.73 7.92
N ALA A 126 12.42 -0.70 8.48
CA ALA A 126 13.07 0.55 8.81
C ALA A 126 13.31 0.66 10.32
N PHE A 127 14.52 1.00 10.71
CA PHE A 127 14.95 1.22 12.09
C PHE A 127 15.46 2.65 12.26
N ARG A 128 15.54 3.12 13.50
CA ARG A 128 16.16 4.40 13.79
C ARG A 128 17.63 4.38 13.35
N THR A 129 18.10 5.46 12.76
CA THR A 129 19.51 5.60 12.38
C THR A 129 20.45 5.30 13.54
N GLY A 130 21.44 4.43 13.30
CA GLY A 130 22.41 3.95 14.28
C GLY A 130 21.91 2.82 15.17
N SER A 131 20.76 2.20 14.87
CA SER A 131 20.26 1.03 15.61
C SER A 131 21.07 -0.22 15.29
N ASP A 132 21.51 -0.93 16.33
CA ASP A 132 22.14 -2.26 16.17
C ASP A 132 21.14 -3.32 15.66
N MET A 133 19.83 -3.05 15.73
CA MET A 133 18.80 -3.98 15.26
C MET A 133 18.84 -4.18 13.75
N THR A 134 19.24 -3.18 12.95
CA THR A 134 19.28 -3.30 11.49
C THR A 134 20.16 -4.48 11.06
N ALA A 135 21.37 -4.59 11.64
CA ALA A 135 22.29 -5.67 11.33
C ALA A 135 21.81 -7.03 11.85
N GLN A 136 21.20 -7.07 13.05
CA GLN A 136 20.66 -8.31 13.62
C GLN A 136 19.50 -8.85 12.79
N VAL A 137 18.58 -7.97 12.39
CA VAL A 137 17.42 -8.34 11.58
C VAL A 137 17.85 -8.71 10.16
N ASN A 138 18.86 -8.05 9.57
CA ASN A 138 19.45 -8.50 8.30
C ASN A 138 19.96 -9.94 8.36
N ALA A 139 20.68 -10.31 9.43
CA ALA A 139 21.17 -11.67 9.59
C ALA A 139 20.00 -12.68 9.63
N ILE A 140 18.92 -12.36 10.34
CA ILE A 140 17.72 -13.21 10.42
C ILE A 140 16.99 -13.31 9.06
N LEU A 141 16.84 -12.18 8.36
CA LEU A 141 16.16 -12.14 7.05
C LEU A 141 16.94 -12.90 5.97
N ALA A 142 18.27 -12.90 6.05
CA ALA A 142 19.13 -13.65 5.14
C ALA A 142 18.92 -15.17 5.23
N ASP A 143 18.46 -15.68 6.38
CA ASP A 143 18.17 -17.09 6.57
C ASP A 143 16.85 -17.54 5.93
N ILE A 144 16.01 -16.60 5.44
CA ILE A 144 14.73 -16.93 4.78
C ILE A 144 14.97 -17.17 3.28
N PRO A 145 14.86 -18.41 2.79
CA PRO A 145 15.08 -18.71 1.37
C PRO A 145 14.10 -17.96 0.47
N GLN A 146 14.55 -17.57 -0.72
CA GLN A 146 13.69 -16.89 -1.70
C GLN A 146 12.42 -17.68 -2.04
N GLN A 147 12.53 -19.00 -2.14
CA GLN A 147 11.37 -19.87 -2.36
C GLN A 147 10.36 -19.77 -1.21
N THR A 148 10.82 -19.78 0.04
CA THR A 148 9.95 -19.62 1.22
C THR A 148 9.26 -18.26 1.23
N ARG A 149 9.96 -17.18 0.83
CA ARG A 149 9.36 -15.85 0.67
C ARG A 149 8.21 -15.87 -0.34
N GLN A 150 8.41 -16.51 -1.50
CA GLN A 150 7.39 -16.63 -2.54
C GLN A 150 6.20 -17.50 -2.11
N GLU A 151 6.47 -18.64 -1.49
CA GLU A 151 5.45 -19.55 -0.95
C GLU A 151 4.61 -18.86 0.13
N LEU A 152 5.26 -18.10 1.03
CA LEU A 152 4.57 -17.32 2.05
C LEU A 152 3.66 -16.28 1.40
N MET A 153 4.13 -15.51 0.41
CA MET A 153 3.28 -14.53 -0.26
C MET A 153 2.07 -15.19 -0.94
N ALA A 154 2.25 -16.33 -1.60
CA ALA A 154 1.15 -17.07 -2.20
C ALA A 154 0.12 -17.54 -1.15
N GLN A 155 0.59 -18.04 0.00
CA GLN A 155 -0.29 -18.41 1.13
C GLN A 155 -1.06 -17.20 1.66
N ILE A 156 -0.41 -16.05 1.78
CA ILE A 156 -1.01 -14.81 2.30
C ILE A 156 -2.04 -14.24 1.34
N VAL A 157 -1.76 -14.18 0.03
CA VAL A 157 -2.74 -13.78 -0.99
C VAL A 157 -3.96 -14.70 -0.96
N ALA A 158 -3.75 -16.02 -0.82
CA ALA A 158 -4.86 -16.94 -0.67
C ALA A 158 -5.64 -16.67 0.63
N MET A 159 -4.93 -16.43 1.73
CA MET A 159 -5.49 -16.19 3.08
C MET A 159 -6.38 -14.97 3.15
N SER A 160 -5.98 -13.89 2.49
CA SER A 160 -6.75 -12.64 2.52
C SER A 160 -8.16 -12.81 1.94
N ALA A 161 -8.42 -13.80 1.08
CA ALA A 161 -9.74 -14.08 0.50
C ALA A 161 -10.81 -14.39 1.56
N ASP A 162 -10.42 -15.00 2.68
CA ASP A 162 -11.29 -15.27 3.83
C ASP A 162 -10.45 -15.20 5.12
N PRO A 163 -10.13 -13.98 5.59
CA PRO A 163 -9.08 -13.76 6.58
C PRO A 163 -9.46 -14.25 7.98
N ASP A 164 -10.77 -14.26 8.29
CA ASP A 164 -11.31 -14.64 9.59
C ASP A 164 -11.61 -16.15 9.73
N THR A 165 -11.43 -16.92 8.65
CA THR A 165 -11.54 -18.38 8.68
C THR A 165 -10.18 -19.02 8.91
N GLU A 166 -10.05 -19.76 10.02
CA GLU A 166 -8.84 -20.51 10.36
C GLU A 166 -8.52 -21.57 9.30
N ARG A 167 -7.28 -21.58 8.82
CA ARG A 167 -6.78 -22.56 7.85
C ARG A 167 -6.18 -23.77 8.56
N SER A 168 -6.26 -24.91 7.89
CA SER A 168 -5.66 -26.15 8.38
C SER A 168 -4.13 -26.16 8.29
N GLU A 169 -3.57 -25.37 7.38
CA GLU A 169 -2.13 -25.27 7.15
C GLU A 169 -1.58 -24.02 7.83
N ALA A 170 -0.54 -24.21 8.65
CA ALA A 170 0.19 -23.10 9.23
C ALA A 170 0.98 -22.33 8.14
N PRO A 171 1.30 -21.04 8.36
CA PRO A 171 2.23 -20.31 7.50
C PRO A 171 3.55 -21.06 7.34
N VAL A 172 4.10 -21.06 6.12
CA VAL A 172 5.35 -21.76 5.78
C VAL A 172 6.57 -21.25 6.57
N LEU A 173 6.49 -20.01 7.05
CA LEU A 173 7.52 -19.40 7.88
C LEU A 173 7.26 -19.69 9.35
N ASP A 174 8.01 -20.63 9.92
CA ASP A 174 7.87 -21.04 11.32
C ASP A 174 8.36 -19.95 12.28
N ALA A 175 7.45 -19.37 13.05
CA ALA A 175 7.75 -18.38 14.08
C ALA A 175 7.81 -18.98 15.50
N SER A 176 8.16 -20.27 15.63
CA SER A 176 8.40 -20.88 16.94
C SER A 176 9.67 -20.31 17.58
N GLY A 177 9.57 -19.82 18.81
CA GLY A 177 10.68 -19.18 19.50
C GLY A 177 10.33 -18.74 20.92
N SER A 178 11.34 -18.33 21.68
CA SER A 178 11.16 -17.73 23.01
C SER A 178 10.59 -16.30 22.88
N THR A 179 9.93 -15.80 23.92
CA THR A 179 9.44 -14.42 24.02
C THR A 179 9.94 -13.73 25.28
N GLU A 180 11.04 -14.21 25.85
CA GLU A 180 11.57 -13.75 27.15
C GLU A 180 12.50 -12.53 27.05
N ASN A 181 13.00 -12.19 25.85
CA ASN A 181 13.95 -11.09 25.62
C ASN A 181 13.28 -9.72 25.41
N GLY A 182 12.08 -9.51 25.96
CA GLY A 182 11.34 -8.25 25.87
C GLY A 182 10.39 -8.21 24.68
N VAL A 183 10.11 -6.99 24.19
CA VAL A 183 9.08 -6.73 23.17
C VAL A 183 9.70 -6.06 21.96
N PHE A 184 9.44 -6.61 20.78
CA PHE A 184 9.72 -6.00 19.48
C PHE A 184 8.46 -5.27 19.01
N ARG A 185 8.46 -3.94 19.11
CA ARG A 185 7.31 -3.10 18.75
C ARG A 185 7.46 -2.64 17.31
N ILE A 186 6.49 -2.93 16.46
CA ILE A 186 6.51 -2.49 15.07
C ILE A 186 5.31 -1.61 14.73
N ALA A 187 5.50 -0.69 13.79
CA ALA A 187 4.41 0.08 13.19
C ALA A 187 4.15 -0.33 11.74
N MET A 188 2.87 -0.33 11.36
CA MET A 188 2.37 -0.54 9.99
C MET A 188 1.02 0.16 9.79
N GLU A 189 0.48 0.18 8.58
CA GLU A 189 -0.82 0.82 8.31
C GLU A 189 -2.01 -0.05 8.71
N CYS A 190 -1.87 -1.39 8.59
CA CYS A 190 -2.96 -2.36 8.68
C CYS A 190 -4.09 -2.13 7.64
N ALA A 191 -3.75 -1.52 6.49
CA ALA A 191 -4.67 -1.15 5.41
C ALA A 191 -4.09 -1.40 4.01
N TYR A 192 -3.11 -2.30 3.91
CA TYR A 192 -2.33 -2.58 2.72
C TYR A 192 -2.18 -4.09 2.45
N ALA A 193 -3.30 -4.76 2.13
CA ALA A 193 -3.27 -6.18 1.77
C ALA A 193 -2.55 -6.40 0.42
N PRO A 194 -1.79 -7.50 0.24
CA PRO A 194 -1.57 -8.62 1.17
C PRO A 194 -0.44 -8.39 2.19
N PHE A 195 0.23 -7.24 2.18
CA PHE A 195 1.40 -6.99 3.04
C PHE A 195 1.03 -6.85 4.51
N ASN A 196 0.00 -6.04 4.82
CA ASN A 196 -0.57 -5.93 6.15
C ASN A 196 -2.03 -5.45 6.11
N TRP A 197 -2.95 -6.10 6.81
CA TRP A 197 -4.37 -5.75 6.88
C TRP A 197 -4.94 -5.96 8.27
N THR A 198 -6.11 -5.38 8.52
CA THR A 198 -6.90 -5.60 9.74
C THR A 198 -7.97 -6.68 9.53
N GLN A 199 -8.09 -7.61 10.47
CA GLN A 199 -9.15 -8.63 10.56
C GLN A 199 -9.73 -8.70 11.99
N THR A 200 -10.81 -9.45 12.17
CA THR A 200 -11.60 -9.44 13.42
C THR A 200 -11.33 -10.63 14.35
N THR A 201 -10.51 -11.58 13.89
CA THR A 201 -10.14 -12.78 14.64
C THR A 201 -8.63 -12.96 14.67
N GLN A 202 -8.14 -13.75 15.63
CA GLN A 202 -6.74 -14.18 15.71
C GLN A 202 -6.38 -15.29 14.69
N ALA A 203 -7.28 -15.61 13.76
CA ALA A 203 -7.12 -16.70 12.81
C ALA A 203 -5.84 -16.54 11.99
N ASN A 204 -5.27 -17.66 11.58
CA ASN A 204 -4.13 -17.71 10.67
C ASN A 204 -2.89 -16.98 11.21
N GLY A 205 -2.73 -16.96 12.53
CA GLY A 205 -1.60 -16.35 13.21
C GLY A 205 -1.61 -14.82 13.15
N ALA A 206 -2.78 -14.19 13.08
CA ALA A 206 -2.92 -12.74 13.23
C ALA A 206 -2.51 -12.26 14.63
N VAL A 207 -2.05 -11.02 14.74
CA VAL A 207 -1.48 -10.42 15.95
C VAL A 207 -2.38 -9.28 16.42
N PRO A 208 -2.71 -9.17 17.72
CA PRO A 208 -3.53 -8.06 18.21
C PRO A 208 -2.95 -6.68 17.84
N ILE A 209 -3.79 -5.78 17.34
CA ILE A 209 -3.40 -4.40 17.10
C ILE A 209 -3.49 -3.65 18.43
N GLN A 210 -2.35 -3.11 18.88
CA GLN A 210 -2.27 -2.40 20.15
C GLN A 210 -3.20 -1.17 20.15
N GLY A 211 -4.04 -1.09 21.17
CA GLY A 211 -5.02 0.00 21.33
C GLY A 211 -6.30 -0.15 20.49
N GLN A 212 -6.52 -1.29 19.82
CA GLN A 212 -7.74 -1.57 19.05
C GLN A 212 -8.36 -2.91 19.47
N ASP A 213 -9.27 -2.87 20.44
CA ASP A 213 -9.92 -4.07 21.00
C ASP A 213 -10.65 -4.89 19.93
N GLY A 214 -10.32 -6.19 19.85
CA GLY A 214 -10.94 -7.12 18.92
C GLY A 214 -10.45 -7.01 17.48
N MET A 215 -9.43 -6.20 17.21
CA MET A 215 -8.82 -6.03 15.89
C MET A 215 -7.42 -6.65 15.87
N TYR A 216 -7.12 -7.36 14.78
CA TYR A 216 -5.87 -8.10 14.61
C TYR A 216 -5.24 -7.74 13.27
N ALA A 217 -3.92 -7.59 13.26
CA ALA A 217 -3.12 -7.42 12.05
C ALA A 217 -2.71 -8.80 11.52
N ASN A 218 -2.82 -8.99 10.22
CA ASN A 218 -2.20 -10.12 9.53
C ASN A 218 -1.67 -9.65 8.18
N GLY A 219 -0.85 -10.46 7.52
CA GLY A 219 -0.05 -9.95 6.41
C GLY A 219 1.25 -10.68 6.20
N TYR A 220 1.81 -10.50 5.01
CA TYR A 220 3.18 -10.89 4.73
C TYR A 220 4.16 -10.21 5.71
N ASP A 221 4.02 -8.89 5.92
CA ASP A 221 4.86 -8.13 6.87
C ASP A 221 4.69 -8.66 8.30
N VAL A 222 3.46 -9.02 8.68
CA VAL A 222 3.16 -9.55 10.02
C VAL A 222 3.82 -10.93 10.22
N GLN A 223 3.74 -11.84 9.25
CA GLN A 223 4.38 -13.15 9.38
C GLN A 223 5.90 -13.04 9.39
N VAL A 224 6.49 -12.15 8.58
CA VAL A 224 7.94 -11.86 8.63
C VAL A 224 8.33 -11.24 9.98
N ALA A 225 7.54 -10.30 10.49
CA ALA A 225 7.80 -9.68 11.79
C ALA A 225 7.72 -10.69 12.95
N LYS A 226 6.77 -11.63 12.91
CA LYS A 226 6.65 -12.71 13.90
C LYS A 226 7.89 -13.60 13.88
N TYR A 227 8.34 -13.98 12.68
CA TYR A 227 9.56 -14.75 12.52
C TYR A 227 10.77 -14.01 13.11
N VAL A 228 10.94 -12.74 12.76
CA VAL A 228 12.02 -11.90 13.29
C VAL A 228 11.96 -11.81 14.81
N ALA A 229 10.78 -11.53 15.39
CA ALA A 229 10.59 -11.46 16.83
C ALA A 229 10.98 -12.79 17.52
N ALA A 230 10.53 -13.92 16.97
CA ALA A 230 10.84 -15.25 17.50
C ALA A 230 12.35 -15.55 17.48
N GLN A 231 13.05 -15.19 16.40
CA GLN A 231 14.51 -15.37 16.29
C GLN A 231 15.29 -14.42 17.22
N LEU A 232 14.73 -13.26 17.54
CA LEU A 232 15.27 -12.35 18.58
C LEU A 232 14.94 -12.82 20.01
N GLY A 233 14.04 -13.80 20.15
CA GLY A 233 13.53 -14.25 21.45
C GLY A 233 12.56 -13.25 22.09
N MET A 234 11.93 -12.38 21.31
CA MET A 234 11.08 -11.27 21.77
C MET A 234 9.60 -11.53 21.47
N ALA A 235 8.71 -10.97 22.29
CA ALA A 235 7.29 -10.87 21.96
C ALA A 235 7.08 -9.82 20.86
N LEU A 236 6.16 -10.05 19.92
CA LEU A 236 5.79 -9.06 18.91
C LEU A 236 4.59 -8.22 19.39
N GLU A 237 4.70 -6.89 19.24
CA GLU A 237 3.58 -5.96 19.37
C GLU A 237 3.41 -5.15 18.07
N VAL A 238 2.18 -5.08 17.55
CA VAL A 238 1.85 -4.36 16.32
C VAL A 238 1.05 -3.09 16.63
N TYR A 239 1.50 -1.96 16.08
CA TYR A 239 0.82 -0.67 16.17
C TYR A 239 0.38 -0.21 14.77
N ALA A 240 -0.88 0.22 14.66
CA ALA A 240 -1.43 0.75 13.42
C ALA A 240 -1.28 2.28 13.37
N TYR A 241 -0.53 2.80 12.41
CA TYR A 241 -0.33 4.24 12.16
C TYR A 241 -0.58 4.63 10.70
N PRO A 242 -1.01 5.87 10.41
CA PRO A 242 -1.02 6.40 9.04
C PRO A 242 0.39 6.41 8.44
N TRP A 243 0.48 6.29 7.10
CA TRP A 243 1.74 6.24 6.35
C TRP A 243 2.77 7.31 6.78
N ASP A 244 2.35 8.56 6.85
CA ASP A 244 3.20 9.72 7.15
C ASP A 244 3.78 9.71 8.57
N SER A 245 3.22 8.89 9.45
CA SER A 245 3.56 8.80 10.86
C SER A 245 4.54 7.65 11.17
N LEU A 246 4.78 6.74 10.22
CA LEU A 246 5.63 5.56 10.39
C LEU A 246 7.10 5.93 10.67
N ILE A 247 7.72 6.75 9.81
CA ILE A 247 9.12 7.19 9.99
C ILE A 247 9.28 8.04 11.28
N PRO A 248 8.42 9.02 11.57
CA PRO A 248 8.48 9.75 12.84
C PRO A 248 8.37 8.85 14.08
N ALA A 249 7.56 7.79 14.02
CA ALA A 249 7.39 6.86 15.13
C ALA A 249 8.69 6.09 15.48
N VAL A 250 9.41 5.60 14.47
CA VAL A 250 10.67 4.89 14.70
C VAL A 250 11.79 5.86 15.13
N GLN A 251 11.80 7.08 14.59
CA GLN A 251 12.76 8.13 14.98
C GLN A 251 12.59 8.56 16.44
N SER A 252 11.34 8.70 16.90
CA SER A 252 11.04 9.05 18.29
C SER A 252 11.22 7.89 19.28
N GLY A 253 11.19 6.64 18.79
CA GLY A 253 11.24 5.44 19.61
C GLY A 253 9.93 5.00 20.23
N ALA A 254 8.82 5.52 19.71
CA ALA A 254 7.49 4.99 20.00
C ALA A 254 7.40 3.50 19.61
N VAL A 255 8.04 3.14 18.49
CA VAL A 255 8.23 1.76 18.02
C VAL A 255 9.70 1.50 17.70
N ASP A 256 10.07 0.23 17.59
CA ASP A 256 11.43 -0.22 17.31
C ASP A 256 11.70 -0.33 15.80
N ALA A 257 10.68 -0.68 15.02
CA ALA A 257 10.77 -0.77 13.55
C ALA A 257 9.49 -0.36 12.82
N VAL A 258 9.62 -0.05 11.53
CA VAL A 258 8.52 -0.04 10.56
C VAL A 258 8.62 -1.30 9.70
N MET A 259 7.52 -2.05 9.58
CA MET A 259 7.39 -3.20 8.68
C MET A 259 6.02 -3.13 8.02
N ALA A 260 5.94 -2.41 6.90
CA ALA A 260 4.69 -1.86 6.40
C ALA A 260 4.63 -1.77 4.86
N GLY A 261 5.22 -2.72 4.13
CA GLY A 261 5.33 -2.58 2.67
C GLY A 261 6.22 -1.41 2.22
N MET A 262 7.17 -0.97 3.06
CA MET A 262 7.95 0.23 2.81
C MET A 262 9.22 -0.03 1.99
N SER A 263 9.32 0.62 0.84
CA SER A 263 10.54 0.63 0.02
C SER A 263 11.65 1.51 0.61
N PRO A 264 12.91 1.02 0.65
CA PRO A 264 14.07 1.75 1.15
C PRO A 264 14.58 2.79 0.13
N THR A 265 13.73 3.76 -0.24
CA THR A 265 14.12 4.82 -1.18
C THR A 265 15.27 5.66 -0.64
N ALA A 266 16.08 6.23 -1.54
CA ALA A 266 17.22 7.07 -1.15
C ALA A 266 16.81 8.23 -0.22
N GLU A 267 15.63 8.82 -0.41
CA GLU A 267 15.10 9.89 0.45
C GLU A 267 14.82 9.40 1.87
N ARG A 268 14.24 8.20 2.03
CA ARG A 268 13.95 7.64 3.35
C ARG A 268 15.21 7.14 4.05
N ALA A 269 16.16 6.60 3.29
CA ALA A 269 17.44 6.13 3.81
C ALA A 269 18.30 7.26 4.42
N LEU A 270 17.97 8.53 4.16
CA LEU A 270 18.57 9.68 4.87
C LEU A 270 17.99 9.88 6.28
N GLN A 271 16.87 9.25 6.61
CA GLN A 271 16.10 9.49 7.84
C GLN A 271 16.10 8.31 8.81
N VAL A 272 16.27 7.10 8.29
CA VAL A 272 16.18 5.81 8.99
C VAL A 272 17.15 4.82 8.34
N ASP A 273 17.55 3.79 9.09
CA ASP A 273 18.36 2.70 8.56
C ASP A 273 17.43 1.58 8.08
N PHE A 274 17.64 1.09 6.87
CA PHE A 274 16.87 -0.03 6.33
C PHE A 274 17.64 -1.34 6.40
N THR A 275 16.89 -2.43 6.55
CA THR A 275 17.36 -3.77 6.21
C THR A 275 17.55 -3.92 4.71
N ASP A 276 18.15 -5.03 4.30
CA ASP A 276 17.98 -5.55 2.96
C ASP A 276 16.50 -5.85 2.68
N CYS A 277 16.12 -5.84 1.41
CA CYS A 277 14.74 -6.12 1.03
C CYS A 277 14.36 -7.57 1.36
N TYR A 278 13.29 -7.74 2.12
CA TYR A 278 12.69 -9.04 2.41
C TYR A 278 11.63 -9.44 1.38
N TYR A 279 11.28 -8.54 0.46
CA TYR A 279 10.43 -8.81 -0.69
C TYR A 279 10.73 -7.81 -1.83
N ASN A 280 10.59 -8.25 -3.09
CA ASN A 280 10.71 -7.40 -4.28
C ASN A 280 9.60 -7.78 -5.26
N SER A 281 9.00 -6.79 -5.91
CA SER A 281 7.90 -7.00 -6.85
C SER A 281 8.02 -6.17 -8.11
N ASN A 282 7.37 -6.63 -9.18
CA ASN A 282 6.99 -5.75 -10.27
C ASN A 282 5.93 -4.76 -9.81
N LEU A 283 5.99 -3.54 -10.35
CA LEU A 283 4.89 -2.59 -10.30
C LEU A 283 3.95 -2.85 -11.48
N VAL A 284 2.66 -2.92 -11.16
CA VAL A 284 1.55 -3.15 -12.09
C VAL A 284 0.53 -2.02 -11.96
N ILE A 285 -0.48 -2.02 -12.83
CA ILE A 285 -1.62 -1.11 -12.70
C ILE A 285 -2.90 -1.92 -12.56
N ILE A 286 -3.61 -1.74 -11.45
CA ILE A 286 -4.93 -2.34 -11.24
C ILE A 286 -5.97 -1.45 -11.91
N ILE A 287 -6.84 -2.05 -12.71
CA ILE A 287 -7.86 -1.38 -13.54
C ILE A 287 -9.22 -2.07 -13.37
N ARG A 288 -10.27 -1.41 -13.86
CA ARG A 288 -11.56 -2.08 -14.09
C ARG A 288 -11.52 -2.83 -15.43
N LYS A 289 -12.21 -3.98 -15.50
CA LYS A 289 -12.50 -4.68 -16.75
C LYS A 289 -13.50 -3.91 -17.61
#